data_AF-A0A4Y2USH8-F1
#
_entry.id   AF-A0A4Y2USH8-F1
#
_cell.length_a   1.000
_cell.length_b   1.000
_cell.length_c   1.000
_cell.angle_alpha   90.00
_cell.angle_beta   90.00
_cell.angle_gamma   90.00
#
_symmetry.space_group_name_H-M   'P 1'
#
loop_
_entity.id
_entity.type
_entity.pdbx_description
1 polymer ?
#
loop_
_entity_poly.entity_id
_entity_poly.type
_entity_poly.pdbx_seq_one_letter_code
_entity_poly.pdbx_strand_id
1 'polypeptide(L)'
;MIKSSKIFVGYRALGFVCNHVPLSLRYINRRNENLVVTAVGKSFHTYGCSKLDLLSVSGQHPEEISCLTSDAYLVFTACENVIYAWRRGTEVDIFYFLKIFLDEK
;
A
#
# COMPACT_ATOMS: atom_id res chain seq x y z
N MET A 1 -14.92 10.69 -22.44
CA MET A 1 -14.40 9.36 -22.07
C MET A 1 -12.98 9.24 -22.60
N ILE A 2 -11.97 9.18 -21.73
CA ILE A 2 -10.57 9.12 -22.17
C ILE A 2 -10.38 7.79 -22.92
N LYS A 3 -9.92 7.88 -24.17
CA LYS A 3 -9.76 6.73 -25.05
C LYS A 3 -8.53 5.94 -24.58
N SER A 4 -8.75 4.91 -23.77
CA SER A 4 -7.67 4.01 -23.35
C SER A 4 -7.17 3.18 -24.54
N SER A 5 -5.89 2.81 -24.50
CA SER A 5 -5.29 1.93 -25.50
C SER A 5 -6.03 0.59 -25.52
N LYS A 6 -6.22 0.03 -26.72
CA LYS A 6 -6.87 -1.27 -26.93
C LYS A 6 -5.89 -2.44 -26.92
N ILE A 7 -4.59 -2.15 -26.86
CA ILE A 7 -3.50 -3.14 -26.96
C ILE A 7 -2.58 -3.06 -25.74
N PHE A 8 -2.24 -1.86 -25.30
CA PHE A 8 -1.30 -1.65 -24.20
C PHE A 8 -2.03 -1.29 -22.92
N VAL A 9 -1.62 -1.91 -21.82
CA VAL A 9 -2.00 -1.53 -20.47
C VAL A 9 -0.73 -1.19 -19.69
N GLY A 10 -0.79 -0.15 -18.86
CA GLY A 10 0.31 0.19 -17.96
C GLY A 10 0.58 -0.98 -17.02
N TYR A 11 1.85 -1.34 -16.88
CA TYR A 11 2.30 -2.23 -15.82
C TYR A 11 2.93 -1.40 -14.70
N ARG A 12 4.06 -1.84 -14.15
CA ARG A 12 4.78 -1.15 -13.08
C ARG A 12 5.95 -0.35 -13.62
N ALA A 13 6.15 0.85 -13.06
CA ALA A 13 7.39 1.60 -13.23
C ALA A 13 8.56 0.92 -12.50
N LEU A 14 9.73 0.86 -13.14
CA LEU A 14 10.93 0.24 -12.57
C LEU A 14 11.85 1.30 -11.94
N GLY A 15 12.71 0.88 -11.01
CA GLY A 15 13.73 1.73 -10.39
C GLY A 15 13.24 2.54 -9.17
N PHE A 16 11.95 2.52 -8.86
CA PHE A 16 11.41 3.17 -7.67
C PHE A 16 11.43 2.24 -6.45
N VAL A 17 11.99 2.73 -5.35
CA VAL A 17 12.12 1.97 -4.09
C VAL A 17 11.24 2.58 -2.99
N CYS A 18 11.35 3.89 -2.76
CA CYS A 18 10.58 4.64 -1.76
C CYS A 18 10.35 6.08 -2.23
N ASN A 19 9.52 6.82 -1.51
CA ASN A 19 9.34 8.26 -1.68
C ASN A 19 9.45 8.97 -0.31
N HIS A 20 8.93 10.19 -0.23
CA HIS A 20 8.99 11.03 0.97
C HIS A 20 8.06 10.56 2.11
N VAL A 21 7.14 9.63 1.85
CA VAL A 21 6.23 9.09 2.87
C VAL A 21 7.02 8.15 3.78
N PRO A 22 6.97 8.31 5.11
CA PRO A 22 7.68 7.42 6.03
C PRO A 22 7.28 5.96 5.83
N LEU A 23 8.30 5.10 5.79
CA LEU A 23 8.10 3.66 5.71
C LEU A 23 7.53 3.09 7.03
N SER A 24 6.88 1.93 6.93
CA SER A 24 6.38 1.17 8.07
C SER A 24 7.16 -0.13 8.19
N LEU A 25 7.66 -0.42 9.38
CA LEU A 25 8.34 -1.66 9.69
C LEU A 25 7.41 -2.55 10.50
N ARG A 26 7.28 -3.81 10.10
CA ARG A 26 6.41 -4.79 10.77
C ARG A 26 7.09 -6.13 10.92
N TYR A 27 6.87 -6.77 12.06
CA TYR A 27 7.38 -8.11 12.32
C TYR A 27 6.33 -9.18 12.00
N ILE A 28 6.70 -10.18 11.21
CA ILE A 28 5.83 -11.30 10.86
C ILE A 28 6.26 -12.54 11.64
N ASN A 29 5.57 -12.81 12.75
CA ASN A 29 5.85 -13.93 13.64
C ASN A 29 6.00 -15.28 12.89
N ARG A 30 5.10 -15.56 11.94
CA ARG A 30 5.11 -16.84 11.18
C ARG A 30 6.39 -17.03 10.34
N ARG A 31 7.02 -15.94 9.91
CA ARG A 31 8.25 -15.97 9.11
C ARG A 31 9.50 -15.70 9.95
N ASN A 32 9.32 -15.27 11.20
CA ASN A 32 10.41 -14.80 12.05
C ASN A 32 11.25 -13.72 11.35
N GLU A 33 10.58 -12.79 10.67
CA GLU A 33 11.20 -11.82 9.76
C GLU A 33 10.54 -10.44 9.86
N ASN A 34 11.36 -9.39 9.78
CA ASN A 34 10.90 -8.01 9.60
C ASN A 34 10.63 -7.73 8.13
N LEU A 35 9.50 -7.10 7.85
CA LEU A 35 9.16 -6.56 6.54
C LEU A 35 9.17 -5.04 6.61
N VAL A 36 9.61 -4.42 5.52
CA VAL A 36 9.49 -2.97 5.32
C VAL A 36 8.41 -2.71 4.27
N VAL A 37 7.53 -1.76 4.56
CA VAL A 37 6.48 -1.31 3.65
C VAL A 37 6.73 0.16 3.34
N THR A 38 6.79 0.52 2.07
CA THR A 38 7.08 1.89 1.63
C THR A 38 6.18 2.29 0.47
N ALA A 39 5.76 3.55 0.46
CA ALA A 39 4.99 4.11 -0.64
C ALA A 39 5.90 4.42 -1.84
N VAL A 40 5.31 4.31 -3.02
CA VAL A 40 5.86 4.58 -4.33
C VAL A 40 4.75 5.19 -5.18
N GLY A 41 4.55 6.50 -5.01
CA GLY A 41 3.48 7.27 -5.65
C GLY A 41 2.10 6.71 -5.27
N LYS A 42 1.40 6.12 -6.25
CA LYS A 42 0.05 5.57 -6.09
C LYS A 42 0.01 4.10 -5.62
N SER A 43 1.15 3.49 -5.33
CA SER A 43 1.23 2.09 -4.84
C SER A 43 2.24 1.98 -3.71
N PHE A 44 2.21 0.88 -2.96
CA PHE A 44 3.26 0.58 -1.99
C PHE A 44 3.95 -0.75 -2.31
N HIS A 45 5.21 -0.84 -1.89
CA HIS A 45 6.04 -2.03 -1.99
C HIS A 45 6.26 -2.63 -0.60
N THR A 46 6.33 -3.96 -0.54
CA THR A 46 6.75 -4.69 0.66
C THR A 46 8.03 -5.43 0.36
N TYR A 47 9.06 -5.23 1.19
CA TYR A 47 10.34 -5.93 1.08
C TYR A 47 10.61 -6.79 2.32
N GLY A 48 11.29 -7.91 2.14
CA GLY A 48 11.86 -8.69 3.25
C GLY A 48 13.15 -8.04 3.74
N CYS A 49 13.30 -7.79 5.04
CA CYS A 49 14.50 -7.12 5.55
C CYS A 49 15.76 -8.00 5.50
N SER A 50 15.63 -9.32 5.34
CA SER A 50 16.79 -10.22 5.30
C SER A 50 17.65 -10.03 4.03
N LYS A 51 17.00 -9.74 2.89
CA LYS A 51 17.66 -9.62 1.57
C LYS A 51 17.20 -8.41 0.76
N LEU A 52 16.27 -7.62 1.29
CA LEU A 52 15.58 -6.54 0.57
C LEU A 52 14.93 -7.02 -0.74
N ASP A 53 14.45 -8.26 -0.74
CA ASP A 53 13.71 -8.84 -1.84
C ASP A 53 12.29 -8.27 -1.89
N LEU A 54 11.82 -7.96 -3.11
CA LEU A 54 10.48 -7.41 -3.31
C LEU A 54 9.44 -8.53 -3.18
N LEU A 55 8.74 -8.56 -2.05
CA LEU A 55 7.76 -9.59 -1.72
C LEU A 55 6.39 -9.35 -2.35
N SER A 56 5.95 -8.09 -2.41
CA SER A 56 4.67 -7.72 -3.00
C SER A 56 4.63 -6.25 -3.40
N VAL A 57 3.75 -5.92 -4.33
CA VAL A 57 3.36 -4.55 -4.66
C VAL A 57 1.86 -4.47 -4.70
N SER A 58 1.32 -3.38 -4.18
CA SER A 58 -0.12 -3.16 -4.13
C SER A 58 -0.73 -2.86 -5.49
N GLY A 59 -2.06 -2.87 -5.53
CA GLY A 59 -2.80 -2.13 -6.56
C GLY A 59 -2.50 -0.63 -6.53
N GLN A 60 -2.93 0.07 -7.58
CA GLN A 60 -2.79 1.52 -7.66
C GLN A 60 -4.00 2.22 -7.03
N HIS A 61 -3.73 3.21 -6.20
CA HIS A 61 -4.70 4.18 -5.74
C HIS A 61 -5.09 5.16 -6.86
N PRO A 62 -6.25 5.84 -6.72
CA PRO A 62 -6.63 6.93 -7.60
C PRO A 62 -5.60 8.06 -7.60
N GLU A 63 -5.05 8.42 -6.42
CA GLU A 63 -4.00 9.44 -6.25
C GLU A 63 -2.81 8.95 -5.42
N GLU A 64 -1.82 9.81 -5.17
CA GLU A 64 -0.62 9.44 -4.40
C GLU A 64 -0.96 9.11 -2.94
N ILE A 65 -0.29 8.09 -2.41
CA ILE A 65 -0.38 7.72 -1.00
C ILE A 65 0.20 8.85 -0.16
N SER A 66 -0.59 9.39 0.76
CA SER A 66 -0.18 10.49 1.64
C SER A 66 0.42 10.02 2.96
N CYS A 67 -0.07 8.90 3.49
CA CYS A 67 0.50 8.23 4.67
C CYS A 67 0.28 6.73 4.62
N LEU A 68 1.12 5.99 5.34
CA LEU A 68 1.03 4.53 5.43
C LEU A 68 1.42 4.04 6.82
N THR A 69 0.79 2.95 7.26
CA THR A 69 1.16 2.21 8.46
C THR A 69 0.79 0.74 8.29
N SER A 70 1.18 -0.11 9.22
CA SER A 70 0.86 -1.54 9.17
C SER A 70 0.82 -2.17 10.55
N ASP A 71 0.07 -3.26 10.66
CA ASP A 71 0.00 -4.09 11.87
C ASP A 71 0.52 -5.51 11.57
N ALA A 72 0.15 -6.50 12.40
CA ALA A 72 0.53 -7.89 12.19
C ALA A 72 -0.11 -8.55 10.95
N TYR A 73 -1.20 -8.02 10.41
CA TYR A 73 -2.01 -8.63 9.35
C TYR A 73 -2.18 -7.76 8.10
N LEU A 74 -2.43 -6.47 8.26
CA LEU A 74 -2.82 -5.53 7.23
C LEU A 74 -1.77 -4.44 7.03
N VAL A 75 -1.79 -3.86 5.83
CA VAL A 75 -1.17 -2.57 5.54
C VAL A 75 -2.32 -1.58 5.39
N PHE A 76 -2.17 -0.40 5.97
CA PHE A 76 -3.12 0.70 5.83
C PHE A 76 -2.45 1.83 5.06
N THR A 77 -3.14 2.37 4.07
CA THR A 77 -2.69 3.53 3.31
C THR A 77 -3.80 4.55 3.21
N ALA A 78 -3.46 5.82 3.20
CA ALA A 78 -4.40 6.89 2.94
C ALA A 78 -4.13 7.54 1.58
N CYS A 79 -5.21 7.88 0.89
CA CYS A 79 -5.21 8.65 -0.34
C CYS A 79 -6.45 9.55 -0.28
N GLU A 80 -6.26 10.85 -0.43
CA GLU A 80 -7.33 11.84 -0.24
C GLU A 80 -8.04 11.70 1.13
N ASN A 81 -9.35 11.46 1.14
CA ASN A 81 -10.19 11.29 2.33
C ASN A 81 -10.56 9.81 2.60
N VAL A 82 -9.82 8.88 1.99
CA VAL A 82 -10.07 7.44 2.04
C VAL A 82 -8.88 6.69 2.62
N ILE A 83 -9.16 5.77 3.53
CA ILE A 83 -8.19 4.84 4.10
C ILE A 83 -8.49 3.45 3.54
N TYR A 84 -7.46 2.80 3.02
CA TYR A 84 -7.54 1.48 2.42
C TYR A 84 -6.85 0.47 3.32
N ALA A 85 -7.48 -0.68 3.52
CA ALA A 85 -6.88 -1.83 4.19
C ALA A 85 -6.46 -2.87 3.16
N TRP A 86 -5.22 -3.33 3.27
CA TRP A 86 -4.62 -4.24 2.30
C TRP A 86 -4.11 -5.50 2.97
N ARG A 87 -4.32 -6.64 2.31
CA ARG A 87 -3.74 -7.92 2.70
C ARG A 87 -2.89 -8.43 1.56
N ARG A 88 -1.58 -8.51 1.79
CA ARG A 88 -0.57 -8.97 0.81
C ARG A 88 -0.61 -8.19 -0.52
N GLY A 89 -0.91 -6.90 -0.46
CA GLY A 89 -1.00 -6.02 -1.65
C GLY A 89 -2.35 -6.04 -2.36
N THR A 90 -3.30 -6.85 -1.92
CA THR A 90 -4.69 -6.83 -2.42
C THR A 90 -5.55 -6.00 -1.48
N GLU A 91 -6.34 -5.09 -2.04
CA GLU A 91 -7.33 -4.32 -1.30
C GLU A 91 -8.36 -5.27 -0.68
N VAL A 92 -8.65 -5.07 0.60
CA VAL A 92 -9.63 -5.87 1.35
C VAL A 92 -10.83 -5.02 1.73
N ASP A 93 -10.60 -3.78 2.15
CA ASP A 93 -11.66 -2.89 2.62
C ASP A 93 -11.30 -1.42 2.39
N ILE A 94 -12.34 -0.59 2.31
CA ILE A 94 -12.26 0.84 2.06
C ILE A 94 -13.05 1.58 3.15
N PHE A 95 -12.35 2.43 3.90
CA PHE A 95 -12.92 3.27 4.95
C PHE A 95 -12.92 4.73 4.52
N TYR A 96 -14.07 5.40 4.59
CA TYR A 96 -14.15 6.84 4.42
C TYR A 96 -13.96 7.52 5.78
N PHE A 97 -13.20 8.62 5.81
CA PHE A 97 -12.87 9.32 7.05
C PHE A 97 -14.11 9.64 7.92
N LEU A 98 -15.23 10.00 7.30
CA LEU A 98 -16.49 10.30 8.02
C LEU A 98 -17.10 9.06 8.71
N LYS A 99 -16.86 7.85 8.19
CA LYS A 99 -17.45 6.61 8.69
C LYS A 99 -16.75 6.10 9.95
N ILE A 100 -15.43 6.30 10.06
CA ILE A 100 -14.65 5.87 11.22
C ILE A 100 -15.13 6.57 12.51
N PHE A 101 -15.52 7.85 12.42
CA PHE A 101 -16.03 8.60 13.59
C PHE A 101 -17.50 8.32 13.91
N LEU A 102 -18.25 7.67 13.02
CA LEU A 102 -19.69 7.44 13.19
C LEU A 102 -20.02 6.05 13.76
N ASP A 103 -19.13 5.07 13.66
CA ASP A 103 -19.32 3.74 14.26
C ASP A 103 -18.95 3.69 15.77
N GLU A 104 -18.53 4.82 16.37
CA GLU A 104 -18.32 4.95 17.84
C GLU A 104 -19.55 5.53 18.59
N LYS A 105 -20.76 5.50 18.02
CA LYS A 105 -22.00 5.87 18.73
C LYS A 105 -23.11 4.82 18.65
#